data_AF-A0AAE3WFT7-F1
#
_entry.id   AF-A0AAE3WFT7-F1
#
_cell.length_a   1.000
_cell.length_b   1.000
_cell.length_c   1.000
_cell.angle_alpha   90.00
_cell.angle_beta   90.00
_cell.angle_gamma   90.00
#
_symmetry.space_group_name_H-M   'P 1'
#
loop_
_entity.id
_entity.type
_entity.pdbx_description
1 polymer ?
#
loop_
_entity_poly.entity_id
_entity_poly.type
_entity_poly.pdbx_seq_one_letter_code
_entity_poly.pdbx_strand_id
1 'polypeptide(L)'
;MKRNPHRPFTPRPEQMALHPGLSGNDINGLGERAFRRPEVVYWAKDPDDIPHGAVQRWFYTANPPSEVMQDARAGRQVILDAPLPEVTGAPAARAPGDWTAGLASFVEAGVCEMTGVAEMDPAWLFEGAEVAQSRLIVLGVQHDYAGIARAPEVEAGAEVIRQYGRAAGAAKAVAGWIRAQGWEAEPVTGPMAGEITLIPPAIACGFGELGKHGSIINPELGASFRLSGVLTDAPFALTPRRAFGIDAFCMACRVCEDACPPEAIAPDKQWVRGVEKWYVDFDRCLPYFNETHGCGICIAVCPWSRPGVGLSLAAKLARRAARKDG
;
A
#
# COMPACT_ATOMS: atom_id res chain seq x y z
N MET A 1 23.36 20.01 -2.93
CA MET A 1 22.55 18.79 -2.74
C MET A 1 23.20 17.97 -1.63
N LYS A 2 22.48 17.54 -0.59
CA LYS A 2 23.09 16.65 0.42
C LYS A 2 23.47 15.35 -0.29
N ARG A 3 24.69 14.85 -0.07
CA ARG A 3 25.14 13.56 -0.62
C ARG A 3 24.24 12.46 -0.07
N ASN A 4 23.73 11.58 -0.93
CA ASN A 4 22.99 10.40 -0.50
C ASN A 4 24.00 9.43 0.16
N PRO A 5 23.84 9.10 1.46
CA PRO A 5 24.82 8.28 2.19
C PRO A 5 24.84 6.82 1.73
N HIS A 6 23.80 6.38 1.01
CA HIS A 6 23.67 5.02 0.50
C HIS A 6 24.04 4.89 -0.98
N ARG A 7 24.62 5.94 -1.59
CA ARG A 7 25.11 5.92 -2.98
C ARG A 7 26.65 5.94 -3.04
N PRO A 8 27.26 5.22 -4.02
CA PRO A 8 26.61 4.31 -4.97
C PRO A 8 26.13 3.02 -4.28
N PHE A 9 25.12 2.38 -4.86
CA PHE A 9 24.65 1.07 -4.43
C PHE A 9 24.96 0.02 -5.50
N THR A 10 25.52 -1.11 -5.07
CA THR A 10 25.77 -2.27 -5.91
C THR A 10 25.13 -3.48 -5.23
N PRO A 11 24.16 -4.16 -5.87
CA PRO A 11 23.54 -5.36 -5.31
C PRO A 11 24.52 -6.47 -4.96
N ARG A 12 24.22 -7.26 -3.93
CA ARG A 12 24.99 -8.45 -3.59
C ARG A 12 24.91 -9.49 -4.72
N PRO A 13 26.05 -10.05 -5.18
CA PRO A 13 26.06 -11.07 -6.25
C PRO A 13 25.21 -12.31 -5.92
N GLU A 14 25.15 -12.71 -4.65
CA GLU A 14 24.37 -13.86 -4.18
C GLU A 14 22.87 -13.73 -4.46
N GLN A 15 22.32 -12.53 -4.29
CA GLN A 15 20.92 -12.26 -4.64
C GLN A 15 20.77 -12.21 -6.16
N MET A 16 21.66 -11.52 -6.87
CA MET A 16 21.56 -11.38 -8.32
C MET A 16 21.62 -12.71 -9.04
N ALA A 17 22.33 -13.70 -8.50
CA ALA A 17 22.35 -15.07 -9.00
C ALA A 17 20.99 -15.80 -8.90
N LEU A 18 20.07 -15.30 -8.08
CA LEU A 18 18.72 -15.85 -7.90
C LEU A 18 17.66 -15.15 -8.76
N HIS A 19 18.01 -14.03 -9.41
CA HIS A 19 17.06 -13.33 -10.27
C HIS A 19 16.69 -14.22 -11.48
N PRO A 20 15.39 -14.30 -11.83
CA PRO A 20 14.99 -15.01 -13.02
C PRO A 20 15.51 -14.27 -14.27
N GLY A 21 15.57 -14.98 -15.40
CA GLY A 21 15.83 -14.35 -16.71
C GLY A 21 14.68 -13.45 -17.21
N LEU A 22 13.64 -13.23 -16.40
CA LEU A 22 12.46 -12.44 -16.69
C LEU A 22 12.44 -11.19 -15.79
N SER A 23 12.36 -10.00 -16.39
CA SER A 23 12.29 -8.75 -15.65
C SER A 23 10.98 -8.62 -14.87
N GLY A 24 11.05 -8.12 -13.63
CA GLY A 24 9.85 -7.77 -12.89
C GLY A 24 9.15 -6.53 -13.43
N ASN A 25 9.86 -5.68 -14.19
CA ASN A 25 9.24 -4.59 -14.94
C ASN A 25 8.37 -5.10 -16.09
N ASP A 26 8.80 -6.17 -16.77
CA ASP A 26 8.01 -6.81 -17.84
C ASP A 26 6.73 -7.43 -17.25
N ILE A 27 6.83 -8.16 -16.13
CA ILE A 27 5.65 -8.73 -15.46
C ILE A 27 4.70 -7.61 -14.99
N ASN A 28 5.24 -6.50 -14.47
CA ASN A 28 4.45 -5.31 -14.14
C ASN A 28 3.88 -4.59 -15.37
N GLY A 29 4.33 -4.89 -16.58
CA GLY A 29 3.86 -4.27 -17.82
C GLY A 29 4.35 -2.85 -18.03
N LEU A 30 5.59 -2.56 -17.64
CA LEU A 30 6.26 -1.30 -17.94
C LEU A 30 6.41 -1.11 -19.45
N GLY A 31 6.02 0.06 -19.95
CA GLY A 31 6.01 0.42 -21.37
C GLY A 31 4.72 0.02 -22.10
N GLU A 32 3.85 -0.78 -21.48
CA GLU A 32 2.61 -1.24 -22.11
C GLU A 32 1.54 -0.15 -22.17
N ARG A 33 0.99 0.06 -23.36
CA ARG A 33 -0.11 1.00 -23.63
C ARG A 33 -1.49 0.34 -23.72
N ALA A 34 -1.53 -0.98 -23.87
CA ALA A 34 -2.77 -1.73 -23.81
C ALA A 34 -3.08 -2.08 -22.35
N PHE A 35 -4.37 -2.13 -22.01
CA PHE A 35 -4.79 -2.60 -20.71
C PHE A 35 -4.57 -4.12 -20.58
N ARG A 36 -4.05 -4.52 -19.42
CA ARG A 36 -4.16 -5.88 -18.89
C ARG A 36 -4.15 -5.82 -17.36
N ARG A 37 -4.65 -6.89 -16.72
CA ARG A 37 -4.61 -7.01 -15.26
C ARG A 37 -3.17 -7.14 -14.76
N PRO A 38 -2.88 -6.71 -13.52
CA PRO A 38 -1.59 -6.96 -12.88
C PRO A 38 -1.33 -8.46 -12.71
N GLU A 39 -0.06 -8.83 -12.73
CA GLU A 39 0.41 -10.15 -12.29
C GLU A 39 1.24 -10.02 -11.02
N VAL A 40 1.31 -11.09 -10.22
CA VAL A 40 2.10 -11.08 -8.98
C VAL A 40 3.57 -11.23 -9.33
N VAL A 41 4.34 -10.15 -9.16
CA VAL A 41 5.80 -10.18 -9.35
C VAL A 41 6.51 -10.67 -8.08
N TYR A 42 6.00 -10.29 -6.92
CA TYR A 42 6.62 -10.48 -5.62
C TYR A 42 5.57 -10.51 -4.52
N TRP A 43 5.93 -11.07 -3.37
CA TRP A 43 5.03 -11.36 -2.24
C TRP A 43 3.95 -12.42 -2.53
N ALA A 44 4.22 -13.38 -3.41
CA ALA A 44 3.30 -14.49 -3.63
C ALA A 44 3.14 -15.35 -2.37
N LYS A 45 1.90 -15.78 -2.06
CA LYS A 45 1.59 -16.64 -0.90
C LYS A 45 2.47 -17.90 -0.91
N ASP A 46 2.58 -18.55 -2.06
CA ASP A 46 3.61 -19.55 -2.34
C ASP A 46 4.67 -18.93 -3.27
N PRO A 47 5.94 -18.83 -2.86
CA PRO A 47 6.99 -18.33 -3.74
C PRO A 47 7.22 -19.20 -4.98
N ASP A 48 6.83 -20.48 -5.00
CA ASP A 48 6.98 -21.34 -6.18
C ASP A 48 6.01 -20.98 -7.32
N ASP A 49 4.97 -20.19 -7.04
CA ASP A 49 4.01 -19.73 -8.04
C ASP A 49 4.52 -18.56 -8.91
N ILE A 50 5.69 -18.00 -8.59
CA ILE A 50 6.21 -16.81 -9.28
C ILE A 50 7.67 -16.96 -9.75
N PRO A 51 8.06 -16.32 -10.87
CA PRO A 51 9.43 -16.35 -11.37
C PRO A 51 10.47 -15.83 -10.34
N HIS A 52 10.08 -14.86 -9.52
CA HIS A 52 10.96 -14.25 -8.52
C HIS A 52 10.97 -15.01 -7.17
N GLY A 53 10.41 -16.22 -7.11
CA GLY A 53 10.28 -17.02 -5.89
C GLY A 53 11.58 -17.26 -5.13
N ALA A 54 12.67 -17.53 -5.86
CA ALA A 54 13.99 -17.70 -5.27
C ALA A 54 14.49 -16.43 -4.58
N VAL A 55 14.29 -15.27 -5.21
CA VAL A 55 14.62 -13.95 -4.64
C VAL A 55 13.74 -13.63 -3.43
N GLN A 56 12.45 -13.97 -3.48
CA GLN A 56 11.52 -13.81 -2.36
C GLN A 56 11.92 -14.64 -1.14
N ARG A 57 12.36 -15.89 -1.35
CA ARG A 57 12.89 -16.70 -0.24
C ARG A 57 14.15 -16.10 0.35
N TRP A 58 15.04 -15.58 -0.50
CA TRP A 58 16.27 -14.94 -0.08
C TRP A 58 16.03 -13.72 0.82
N PHE A 59 14.99 -12.92 0.56
CA PHE A 59 14.63 -11.78 1.43
C PHE A 59 14.57 -12.15 2.92
N TYR A 60 14.04 -13.33 3.25
CA TYR A 60 13.87 -13.77 4.64
C TYR A 60 15.16 -14.26 5.29
N THR A 61 16.21 -14.52 4.51
CA THR A 61 17.51 -15.03 4.98
C THR A 61 18.67 -14.04 4.75
N ALA A 62 18.46 -12.99 3.94
CA ALA A 62 19.46 -12.01 3.50
C ALA A 62 20.07 -11.19 4.64
N ASN A 63 19.32 -11.01 5.72
CA ASN A 63 19.69 -10.16 6.84
C ASN A 63 19.80 -10.98 8.14
N PRO A 64 20.73 -10.62 9.05
CA PRO A 64 20.85 -11.28 10.34
C PRO A 64 19.53 -11.27 11.13
N PRO A 65 19.29 -12.30 11.97
CA PRO A 65 18.17 -12.29 12.89
C PRO A 65 18.17 -11.03 13.76
N SER A 66 16.99 -10.45 13.97
CA SER A 66 16.78 -9.25 14.77
C SER A 66 15.58 -9.45 15.67
N GLU A 67 15.77 -9.24 16.98
CA GLU A 67 14.73 -9.39 18.00
C GLU A 67 13.52 -8.51 17.70
N VAL A 68 13.74 -7.22 17.39
CA VAL A 68 12.65 -6.29 17.07
C VAL A 68 11.82 -6.71 15.84
N MET A 69 12.45 -7.37 14.86
CA MET A 69 11.75 -7.93 13.70
C MET A 69 10.99 -9.21 14.05
N GLN A 70 11.57 -10.08 14.87
CA GLN A 70 10.94 -11.31 15.34
C GLN A 70 9.70 -10.99 16.18
N ASP A 71 9.80 -10.04 17.11
CA ASP A 71 8.68 -9.57 17.93
C ASP A 71 7.56 -8.98 17.08
N ALA A 72 7.89 -8.12 16.11
CA ALA A 72 6.91 -7.56 15.19
C ALA A 72 6.20 -8.65 14.36
N ARG A 73 6.94 -9.66 13.90
CA ARG A 73 6.38 -10.80 13.15
C ARG A 73 5.49 -11.68 14.03
N ALA A 74 5.91 -11.97 15.26
CA ALA A 74 5.15 -12.75 16.22
C ALA A 74 3.83 -12.05 16.58
N GLY A 75 3.88 -10.74 16.87
CA GLY A 75 2.68 -9.95 17.14
C GLY A 75 1.72 -9.92 15.94
N ARG A 76 2.25 -9.81 14.72
CA ARG A 76 1.44 -9.91 13.49
C ARG A 76 0.84 -11.31 13.32
N GLN A 77 1.59 -12.37 13.61
CA GLN A 77 1.11 -13.74 13.46
C GLN A 77 -0.08 -14.04 14.38
N VAL A 78 -0.05 -13.57 15.63
CA VAL A 78 -1.19 -13.68 16.56
C VAL A 78 -2.47 -13.09 15.96
N ILE A 79 -2.35 -11.93 15.30
CA ILE A 79 -3.49 -11.26 14.64
C ILE A 79 -3.98 -12.09 13.45
N LEU A 80 -3.08 -12.66 12.65
CA LEU A 80 -3.44 -13.49 11.50
C LEU A 80 -4.15 -14.79 11.92
N ASP A 81 -3.65 -15.44 12.98
CA ASP A 81 -4.15 -16.73 13.48
C ASP A 81 -5.51 -16.62 14.19
N ALA A 82 -5.88 -15.43 14.66
CA ALA A 82 -7.18 -15.23 15.32
C ALA A 82 -8.34 -15.64 14.38
N PRO A 83 -9.35 -16.40 14.83
CA PRO A 83 -10.45 -16.78 13.94
C PRO A 83 -11.27 -15.54 13.53
N LEU A 84 -11.80 -15.56 12.31
CA LEU A 84 -12.82 -14.60 11.90
C LEU A 84 -14.17 -15.04 12.48
N PRO A 85 -14.97 -14.14 13.09
CA PRO A 85 -16.29 -14.49 13.60
C PRO A 85 -17.17 -15.10 12.50
N GLU A 86 -18.04 -16.07 12.80
CA GLU A 86 -18.98 -16.60 11.81
C GLU A 86 -20.04 -15.56 11.40
N VAL A 87 -20.68 -15.76 10.24
CA VAL A 87 -21.87 -14.96 9.88
C VAL A 87 -23.03 -15.37 10.77
N THR A 88 -23.68 -14.38 11.40
CA THR A 88 -24.78 -14.63 12.34
C THR A 88 -26.06 -13.91 11.93
N GLY A 89 -27.17 -14.63 12.00
CA GLY A 89 -28.50 -14.07 11.71
C GLY A 89 -28.76 -13.81 10.23
N ALA A 90 -29.90 -13.17 9.95
CA ALA A 90 -30.25 -12.71 8.60
C ALA A 90 -29.53 -11.38 8.27
N PRO A 91 -29.21 -11.11 6.99
CA PRO A 91 -28.59 -9.85 6.59
C PRO A 91 -29.36 -8.63 7.10
N ALA A 92 -28.70 -7.80 7.90
CA ALA A 92 -29.32 -6.62 8.48
C ALA A 92 -29.71 -5.62 7.38
N ALA A 93 -30.98 -5.21 7.38
CA ALA A 93 -31.49 -4.16 6.51
C ALA A 93 -31.14 -2.78 7.07
N ARG A 94 -30.13 -2.13 6.51
CA ARG A 94 -29.74 -0.74 6.82
C ARG A 94 -29.60 0.05 5.53
N ALA A 95 -29.83 1.36 5.60
CA ALA A 95 -29.60 2.22 4.45
C ALA A 95 -28.09 2.27 4.13
N PRO A 96 -27.70 2.43 2.85
CA PRO A 96 -26.29 2.50 2.49
C PRO A 96 -25.45 3.55 3.21
N GLY A 97 -26.06 4.72 3.46
CA GLY A 97 -25.42 5.78 4.23
C GLY A 97 -25.13 5.38 5.68
N ASP A 98 -26.02 4.61 6.31
CA ASP A 98 -25.87 4.15 7.69
C ASP A 98 -24.76 3.10 7.82
N TRP A 99 -24.62 2.23 6.82
CA TRP A 99 -23.49 1.30 6.72
C TRP A 99 -22.16 2.04 6.70
N THR A 100 -22.02 3.00 5.78
CA THR A 100 -20.78 3.78 5.64
C THR A 100 -20.51 4.67 6.86
N ALA A 101 -21.55 5.29 7.44
CA ALA A 101 -21.40 6.04 8.69
C ALA A 101 -20.96 5.16 9.87
N GLY A 102 -21.39 3.89 9.91
CA GLY A 102 -20.97 2.92 10.93
C GLY A 102 -19.46 2.67 10.99
N LEU A 103 -18.74 2.89 9.87
CA LEU A 103 -17.29 2.75 9.82
C LEU A 103 -16.56 3.78 10.70
N ALA A 104 -17.19 4.92 11.00
CA ALA A 104 -16.60 5.97 11.86
C ALA A 104 -16.23 5.43 13.25
N SER A 105 -16.99 4.46 13.77
CA SER A 105 -16.70 3.86 15.09
C SER A 105 -15.33 3.18 15.15
N PHE A 106 -14.82 2.63 14.05
CA PHE A 106 -13.47 2.05 13.98
C PHE A 106 -12.37 3.11 13.93
N VAL A 107 -12.66 4.27 13.34
CA VAL A 107 -11.73 5.40 13.33
C VAL A 107 -11.66 6.04 14.73
N GLU A 108 -12.82 6.29 15.34
CA GLU A 108 -12.93 6.86 16.69
C GLU A 108 -12.30 5.95 17.76
N ALA A 109 -12.40 4.63 17.60
CA ALA A 109 -11.76 3.65 18.48
C ALA A 109 -10.26 3.45 18.21
N GLY A 110 -9.68 4.11 17.20
CA GLY A 110 -8.26 3.98 16.84
C GLY A 110 -7.89 2.63 16.21
N VAL A 111 -8.87 1.89 15.69
CA VAL A 111 -8.65 0.62 14.98
C VAL A 111 -7.93 0.88 13.65
N CYS A 112 -8.27 1.98 12.99
CA CYS A 112 -7.57 2.51 11.81
C CYS A 112 -7.71 4.04 11.76
N GLU A 113 -6.91 4.72 10.94
CA GLU A 113 -6.98 6.19 10.84
C GLU A 113 -7.95 6.68 9.76
N MET A 114 -8.29 5.83 8.78
CA MET A 114 -9.19 6.22 7.69
C MET A 114 -9.91 5.01 7.10
N THR A 115 -11.16 5.20 6.72
CA THR A 115 -11.97 4.24 5.96
C THR A 115 -12.50 4.87 4.67
N GLY A 116 -12.75 4.05 3.66
CA GLY A 116 -13.39 4.46 2.41
C GLY A 116 -14.05 3.28 1.73
N VAL A 117 -15.02 3.53 0.88
CA VAL A 117 -15.80 2.49 0.21
C VAL A 117 -15.71 2.69 -1.29
N ALA A 118 -15.21 1.68 -1.99
CA ALA A 118 -15.18 1.62 -3.44
C ALA A 118 -16.17 0.56 -3.95
N GLU A 119 -16.71 0.79 -5.14
CA GLU A 119 -17.34 -0.25 -5.93
C GLU A 119 -16.26 -1.18 -6.48
N MET A 120 -16.47 -2.49 -6.43
CA MET A 120 -15.47 -3.44 -6.90
C MET A 120 -15.29 -3.35 -8.42
N ASP A 121 -14.05 -3.17 -8.88
CA ASP A 121 -13.70 -3.15 -10.31
C ASP A 121 -12.75 -4.32 -10.63
N PRO A 122 -13.14 -5.23 -11.55
CA PRO A 122 -12.31 -6.36 -11.97
C PRO A 122 -10.92 -5.97 -12.50
N ALA A 123 -10.69 -4.72 -12.91
CA ALA A 123 -9.38 -4.24 -13.34
C ALA A 123 -8.33 -4.18 -12.21
N TRP A 124 -8.76 -4.24 -10.94
CA TRP A 124 -7.87 -4.21 -9.78
C TRP A 124 -7.37 -5.59 -9.37
N LEU A 125 -8.01 -6.64 -9.90
CA LEU A 125 -7.68 -8.03 -9.63
C LEU A 125 -6.37 -8.43 -10.28
N PHE A 126 -5.60 -9.26 -9.61
CA PHE A 126 -4.52 -9.99 -10.26
C PHE A 126 -5.07 -10.92 -11.36
N GLU A 127 -4.26 -11.19 -12.38
CA GLU A 127 -4.61 -12.12 -13.43
C GLU A 127 -5.00 -13.49 -12.84
N GLY A 128 -6.09 -14.07 -13.34
CA GLY A 128 -6.66 -15.32 -12.82
C GLY A 128 -7.45 -15.21 -11.50
N ALA A 129 -7.45 -14.07 -10.81
CA ALA A 129 -8.26 -13.89 -9.62
C ALA A 129 -9.72 -13.52 -9.95
N GLU A 130 -10.63 -14.01 -9.12
CA GLU A 130 -12.07 -13.72 -9.19
C GLU A 130 -12.58 -13.31 -7.80
N VAL A 131 -13.39 -12.25 -7.77
CA VAL A 131 -14.00 -11.71 -6.56
C VAL A 131 -15.46 -11.41 -6.89
N ALA A 132 -16.37 -12.05 -6.16
CA ALA A 132 -17.81 -11.94 -6.41
C ALA A 132 -18.43 -10.70 -5.74
N GLN A 133 -17.81 -10.22 -4.67
CA GLN A 133 -18.33 -9.14 -3.84
C GLN A 133 -18.33 -7.81 -4.59
N SER A 134 -19.41 -7.05 -4.44
CA SER A 134 -19.66 -5.78 -5.13
C SER A 134 -19.03 -4.56 -4.47
N ARG A 135 -18.57 -4.67 -3.23
CA ARG A 135 -17.94 -3.57 -2.47
C ARG A 135 -16.59 -3.97 -1.92
N LEU A 136 -15.68 -3.00 -1.92
CA LEU A 136 -14.42 -3.06 -1.20
C LEU A 136 -14.32 -1.87 -0.25
N ILE A 137 -14.32 -2.15 1.05
CA ILE A 137 -14.02 -1.18 2.09
C ILE A 137 -12.50 -1.11 2.20
N VAL A 138 -11.91 0.05 2.03
CA VAL A 138 -10.47 0.30 2.16
C VAL A 138 -10.20 0.90 3.54
N LEU A 139 -9.17 0.41 4.21
CA LEU A 139 -8.73 0.85 5.54
C LEU A 139 -7.30 1.35 5.48
N GLY A 140 -7.00 2.45 6.16
CA GLY A 140 -5.67 3.04 6.25
C GLY A 140 -5.11 3.00 7.66
N VAL A 141 -3.89 2.48 7.81
CA VAL A 141 -3.15 2.53 9.08
C VAL A 141 -1.83 3.29 8.95
N GLN A 142 -1.68 4.40 9.66
CA GLN A 142 -0.50 5.26 9.60
C GLN A 142 0.70 4.62 10.33
N HIS A 143 1.90 4.73 9.74
CA HIS A 143 3.12 4.40 10.49
C HIS A 143 3.41 5.46 11.55
N ASP A 144 4.06 5.05 12.64
CA ASP A 144 4.77 6.01 13.50
C ASP A 144 5.90 6.66 12.69
N TYR A 145 5.84 7.99 12.56
CA TYR A 145 6.85 8.75 11.82
C TYR A 145 8.25 8.56 12.42
N ALA A 146 8.38 8.48 13.74
CA ALA A 146 9.68 8.30 14.39
C ALA A 146 10.29 6.92 14.08
N GLY A 147 9.45 5.90 13.87
CA GLY A 147 9.86 4.57 13.44
C GLY A 147 10.27 4.56 11.96
N ILE A 148 9.40 5.02 11.06
CA ILE A 148 9.67 4.96 9.61
C ILE A 148 10.77 5.92 9.17
N ALA A 149 10.99 7.03 9.88
CA ALA A 149 12.08 7.98 9.58
C ALA A 149 13.48 7.37 9.76
N ARG A 150 13.59 6.20 10.40
CA ARG A 150 14.83 5.43 10.50
C ARG A 150 15.14 4.62 9.25
N ALA A 151 14.27 4.61 8.23
CA ALA A 151 14.55 3.86 7.01
C ALA A 151 15.91 4.26 6.43
N PRO A 152 16.77 3.29 6.06
CA PRO A 152 16.46 1.89 5.81
C PRO A 152 16.83 0.92 6.97
N GLU A 153 17.00 1.42 8.20
CA GLU A 153 17.39 0.61 9.35
C GLU A 153 16.32 -0.41 9.77
N VAL A 154 16.73 -1.43 10.53
CA VAL A 154 15.90 -2.57 10.93
C VAL A 154 14.63 -2.16 11.71
N GLU A 155 14.69 -1.09 12.50
CA GLU A 155 13.53 -0.57 13.24
C GLU A 155 12.43 -0.03 12.32
N ALA A 156 12.79 0.52 11.16
CA ALA A 156 11.82 0.94 10.16
C ALA A 156 11.16 -0.28 9.49
N GLY A 157 11.93 -1.35 9.23
CA GLY A 157 11.38 -2.63 8.78
C GLY A 157 10.38 -3.22 9.79
N ALA A 158 10.72 -3.18 11.08
CA ALA A 158 9.85 -3.66 12.15
C ALA A 158 8.58 -2.80 12.28
N GLU A 159 8.70 -1.48 12.06
CA GLU A 159 7.56 -0.57 11.99
C GLU A 159 6.59 -0.94 10.87
N VAL A 160 7.11 -1.22 9.67
CA VAL A 160 6.29 -1.71 8.56
C VAL A 160 5.55 -2.99 8.92
N ILE A 161 6.21 -3.94 9.58
CA ILE A 161 5.58 -5.22 9.99
C ILE A 161 4.48 -4.99 11.02
N ARG A 162 4.70 -4.13 12.02
CA ARG A 162 3.67 -3.75 13.00
C ARG A 162 2.44 -3.16 12.32
N GLN A 163 2.64 -2.28 11.33
CA GLN A 163 1.53 -1.69 10.60
C GLN A 163 0.80 -2.68 9.69
N TYR A 164 1.48 -3.67 9.11
CA TYR A 164 0.78 -4.78 8.46
C TYR A 164 -0.07 -5.59 9.46
N GLY A 165 0.40 -5.76 10.70
CA GLY A 165 -0.39 -6.35 11.78
C GLY A 165 -1.64 -5.53 12.11
N ARG A 166 -1.49 -4.20 12.31
CA ARG A 166 -2.63 -3.28 12.53
C ARG A 166 -3.61 -3.30 11.36
N ALA A 167 -3.13 -3.27 10.13
CA ALA A 167 -3.98 -3.30 8.93
C ALA A 167 -4.81 -4.59 8.86
N ALA A 168 -4.19 -5.74 9.16
CA ALA A 168 -4.89 -7.03 9.22
C ALA A 168 -5.91 -7.08 10.36
N GLY A 169 -5.56 -6.58 11.54
CA GLY A 169 -6.47 -6.48 12.68
C GLY A 169 -7.68 -5.60 12.38
N ALA A 170 -7.47 -4.45 11.74
CA ALA A 170 -8.54 -3.56 11.32
C ALA A 170 -9.49 -4.22 10.31
N ALA A 171 -8.95 -4.89 9.30
CA ALA A 171 -9.75 -5.62 8.31
C ALA A 171 -10.60 -6.72 8.97
N LYS A 172 -10.02 -7.48 9.91
CA LYS A 172 -10.74 -8.54 10.64
C LYS A 172 -11.80 -7.97 11.59
N ALA A 173 -11.54 -6.84 12.25
CA ALA A 173 -12.51 -6.17 13.10
C ALA A 173 -13.72 -5.68 12.31
N VAL A 174 -13.48 -5.01 11.17
CA VAL A 174 -14.56 -4.53 10.28
C VAL A 174 -15.31 -5.70 9.65
N ALA A 175 -14.61 -6.73 9.15
CA ALA A 175 -15.25 -7.93 8.61
C ALA A 175 -16.08 -8.66 9.67
N GLY A 176 -15.56 -8.84 10.88
CA GLY A 176 -16.29 -9.45 11.99
C GLY A 176 -17.56 -8.67 12.37
N TRP A 177 -17.51 -7.34 12.36
CA TRP A 177 -18.69 -6.49 12.57
C TRP A 177 -19.74 -6.68 11.48
N ILE A 178 -19.35 -6.75 10.21
CA ILE A 178 -20.28 -7.00 9.09
C ILE A 178 -20.91 -8.39 9.20
N ARG A 179 -20.10 -9.41 9.53
CA ARG A 179 -20.52 -10.81 9.70
C ARG A 179 -21.49 -11.01 10.87
N ALA A 180 -21.27 -10.29 11.98
CA ALA A 180 -22.19 -10.26 13.12
C ALA A 180 -23.57 -9.65 12.80
N GLN A 181 -23.74 -9.09 11.60
CA GLN A 181 -24.97 -8.47 11.10
C GLN A 181 -25.53 -9.23 9.90
N GLY A 182 -25.14 -10.49 9.72
CA GLY A 182 -25.70 -11.40 8.72
C GLY A 182 -25.17 -11.21 7.30
N TRP A 183 -24.11 -10.42 7.10
CA TRP A 183 -23.51 -10.21 5.78
C TRP A 183 -22.16 -10.92 5.67
N GLU A 184 -21.90 -11.57 4.53
CA GLU A 184 -20.57 -12.09 4.24
C GLU A 184 -19.56 -10.95 4.10
N ALA A 185 -18.40 -11.13 4.70
CA ALA A 185 -17.28 -10.21 4.57
C ALA A 185 -15.94 -10.93 4.68
N GLU A 186 -14.99 -10.58 3.81
CA GLU A 186 -13.67 -11.20 3.74
C GLU A 186 -12.56 -10.14 3.88
N PRO A 187 -11.63 -10.28 4.85
CA PRO A 187 -10.54 -9.35 5.03
C PRO A 187 -9.44 -9.53 3.96
N VAL A 188 -9.08 -8.46 3.27
CA VAL A 188 -7.94 -8.38 2.36
C VAL A 188 -6.75 -7.79 3.11
N THR A 189 -5.67 -8.56 3.27
CA THR A 189 -4.51 -8.19 4.08
C THR A 189 -3.20 -8.30 3.31
N GLY A 190 -2.13 -7.66 3.81
CA GLY A 190 -0.78 -7.75 3.25
C GLY A 190 0.25 -8.24 4.27
N PRO A 191 1.55 -8.35 3.91
CA PRO A 191 2.14 -7.92 2.64
C PRO A 191 2.00 -8.93 1.51
N MET A 192 1.59 -10.18 1.82
CA MET A 192 1.40 -11.20 0.80
C MET A 192 0.31 -10.75 -0.18
N ALA A 193 0.56 -10.92 -1.47
CA ALA A 193 -0.39 -10.63 -2.51
C ALA A 193 -1.62 -11.54 -2.33
N GLY A 194 -2.77 -10.91 -2.10
CA GLY A 194 -4.06 -11.56 -2.27
C GLY A 194 -4.54 -11.41 -3.71
N GLU A 195 -5.84 -11.28 -3.86
CA GLU A 195 -6.56 -11.29 -5.12
C GLU A 195 -6.59 -9.89 -5.76
N ILE A 196 -6.41 -8.83 -4.96
CA ILE A 196 -6.63 -7.43 -5.33
C ILE A 196 -5.40 -6.56 -5.07
N THR A 197 -5.14 -5.61 -5.97
CA THR A 197 -4.25 -4.47 -5.72
C THR A 197 -4.99 -3.33 -4.99
N LEU A 198 -4.51 -2.92 -3.81
CA LEU A 198 -5.25 -1.96 -2.96
C LEU A 198 -5.07 -0.47 -3.32
N ILE A 199 -4.08 -0.12 -4.15
CA ILE A 199 -3.83 1.27 -4.56
C ILE A 199 -4.97 1.83 -5.43
N PRO A 200 -5.43 1.15 -6.51
CA PRO A 200 -6.56 1.63 -7.31
C PRO A 200 -7.86 1.88 -6.52
N PRO A 201 -8.37 0.97 -5.67
CA PRO A 201 -9.56 1.25 -4.88
C PRO A 201 -9.35 2.39 -3.88
N ALA A 202 -8.15 2.52 -3.28
CA ALA A 202 -7.83 3.65 -2.42
C ALA A 202 -7.95 5.00 -3.16
N ILE A 203 -7.52 5.06 -4.43
CA ILE A 203 -7.74 6.26 -5.27
C ILE A 203 -9.23 6.46 -5.54
N ALA A 204 -9.96 5.40 -5.89
CA ALA A 204 -11.39 5.46 -6.22
C ALA A 204 -12.23 5.95 -5.04
N CYS A 205 -11.92 5.51 -3.82
CA CYS A 205 -12.61 5.90 -2.59
C CYS A 205 -12.03 7.18 -1.95
N GLY A 206 -11.10 7.85 -2.63
CA GLY A 206 -10.61 9.17 -2.24
C GLY A 206 -9.61 9.18 -1.10
N PHE A 207 -8.89 8.10 -0.80
CA PHE A 207 -7.79 8.13 0.17
C PHE A 207 -6.70 9.11 -0.23
N GLY A 208 -6.43 9.28 -1.52
CA GLY A 208 -5.29 10.07 -1.94
C GLY A 208 -5.03 9.97 -3.42
N GLU A 209 -3.86 10.43 -3.80
CA GLU A 209 -3.36 10.35 -5.17
C GLU A 209 -2.05 9.56 -5.19
N LEU A 210 -1.76 8.93 -6.33
CA LEU A 210 -0.52 8.19 -6.51
C LEU A 210 0.67 9.16 -6.50
N GLY A 211 1.61 8.97 -5.57
CA GLY A 211 2.85 9.74 -5.51
C GLY A 211 3.93 9.21 -6.45
N LYS A 212 4.92 10.07 -6.75
CA LYS A 212 6.10 9.73 -7.57
C LYS A 212 6.84 8.45 -7.11
N HIS A 213 6.81 8.15 -5.81
CA HIS A 213 7.40 6.94 -5.22
C HIS A 213 6.52 5.68 -5.33
N GLY A 214 5.44 5.70 -6.12
CA GLY A 214 4.60 4.53 -6.38
C GLY A 214 3.64 4.14 -5.25
N SER A 215 3.48 4.97 -4.21
CA SER A 215 2.52 4.75 -3.12
C SER A 215 1.51 5.88 -3.03
N ILE A 216 0.38 5.65 -2.36
CA ILE A 216 -0.62 6.71 -2.13
C ILE A 216 -0.04 7.77 -1.20
N ILE A 217 -0.31 9.03 -1.54
CA ILE A 217 -0.12 10.17 -0.65
C ILE A 217 -1.49 10.66 -0.22
N ASN A 218 -1.69 10.82 1.08
CA ASN A 218 -2.89 11.37 1.69
C ASN A 218 -2.51 12.64 2.50
N PRO A 219 -3.34 13.70 2.53
CA PRO A 219 -3.04 14.92 3.30
C PRO A 219 -2.92 14.72 4.81
N GLU A 220 -3.71 13.82 5.39
CA GLU A 220 -3.75 13.51 6.83
C GLU A 220 -2.68 12.49 7.25
N LEU A 221 -2.57 11.39 6.51
CA LEU A 221 -1.72 10.23 6.79
C LEU A 221 -0.31 10.36 6.22
N GLY A 222 -0.10 11.29 5.27
CA GLY A 222 1.13 11.43 4.51
C GLY A 222 1.31 10.35 3.45
N ALA A 223 2.55 10.01 3.13
CA ALA A 223 2.88 8.92 2.19
C ALA A 223 3.19 7.59 2.92
N SER A 224 3.20 7.61 4.25
CA SER A 224 3.70 6.54 5.09
C SER A 224 2.56 5.91 5.88
N PHE A 225 1.75 5.10 5.21
CA PHE A 225 0.70 4.29 5.81
C PHE A 225 0.53 2.97 5.05
N ARG A 226 -0.19 2.02 5.64
CA ARG A 226 -0.54 0.74 5.02
C ARG A 226 -2.02 0.67 4.74
N LEU A 227 -2.35 -0.04 3.66
CA LEU A 227 -3.71 -0.32 3.26
C LEU A 227 -4.07 -1.76 3.64
N SER A 228 -5.31 -1.95 4.06
CA SER A 228 -6.02 -3.24 4.03
C SER A 228 -7.41 -3.02 3.44
N GLY A 229 -8.15 -4.10 3.24
CA GLY A 229 -9.51 -4.00 2.73
C GLY A 229 -10.46 -5.03 3.33
N VAL A 230 -11.74 -4.88 3.05
CA VAL A 230 -12.80 -5.84 3.35
C VAL A 230 -13.74 -5.94 2.15
N LEU A 231 -13.84 -7.14 1.59
CA LEU A 231 -14.78 -7.47 0.51
C LEU A 231 -16.13 -7.83 1.11
N THR A 232 -17.23 -7.30 0.56
CA THR A 232 -18.59 -7.61 1.02
C THR A 232 -19.65 -7.21 -0.02
N ASP A 233 -20.85 -7.79 0.10
CA ASP A 233 -22.06 -7.36 -0.60
C ASP A 233 -23.01 -6.52 0.26
N ALA A 234 -22.64 -6.26 1.52
CA ALA A 234 -23.37 -5.32 2.35
C ALA A 234 -23.47 -3.97 1.61
N PRO A 235 -24.65 -3.31 1.61
CA PRO A 235 -24.94 -2.24 0.67
C PRO A 235 -24.34 -0.90 1.12
N PHE A 236 -23.02 -0.79 1.28
CA PHE A 236 -22.36 0.46 1.68
C PHE A 236 -22.52 1.56 0.61
N ALA A 237 -22.72 2.81 1.06
CA ALA A 237 -22.62 3.97 0.20
C ALA A 237 -21.16 4.24 -0.19
N LEU A 238 -20.92 4.55 -1.46
CA LEU A 238 -19.57 4.82 -1.97
C LEU A 238 -19.02 6.11 -1.41
N THR A 239 -17.72 6.14 -1.12
CA THR A 239 -17.03 7.39 -0.75
C THR A 239 -16.47 8.04 -1.99
N PRO A 240 -16.65 9.36 -2.16
CA PRO A 240 -16.26 10.03 -3.41
C PRO A 240 -14.74 10.10 -3.56
N ARG A 241 -14.28 9.98 -4.81
CA ARG A 241 -12.90 10.31 -5.17
C ARG A 241 -12.59 11.77 -4.79
N ARG A 242 -11.39 12.01 -4.27
CA ARG A 242 -10.90 13.34 -3.89
C ARG A 242 -9.64 13.68 -4.67
N ALA A 243 -9.45 14.97 -4.97
CA ALA A 243 -8.25 15.51 -5.61
C ALA A 243 -7.59 16.53 -4.69
N PHE A 244 -6.28 16.41 -4.49
CA PHE A 244 -5.50 17.22 -3.55
C PHE A 244 -4.38 18.00 -4.23
N GLY A 245 -4.19 17.81 -5.54
CA GLY A 245 -3.13 18.43 -6.34
C GLY A 245 -1.76 17.81 -6.09
N ILE A 246 -1.72 16.61 -5.52
CA ILE A 246 -0.48 15.88 -5.19
C ILE A 246 0.30 15.56 -6.46
N ASP A 247 -0.37 15.18 -7.55
CA ASP A 247 0.30 14.84 -8.81
C ASP A 247 1.12 16.04 -9.34
N ALA A 248 0.50 17.22 -9.38
CA ALA A 248 1.17 18.47 -9.77
C ALA A 248 2.32 18.84 -8.82
N PHE A 249 2.19 18.55 -7.53
CA PHE A 249 3.29 18.70 -6.58
C PHE A 249 4.44 17.73 -6.89
N CYS A 250 4.13 16.46 -7.19
CA CYS A 250 5.10 15.43 -7.53
C CYS A 250 5.87 15.77 -8.81
N MET A 251 5.26 16.40 -9.81
CA MET A 251 5.95 16.87 -11.03
C MET A 251 7.14 17.79 -10.72
N ALA A 252 7.02 18.67 -9.72
CA ALA A 252 8.07 19.62 -9.35
C ALA A 252 8.99 19.13 -8.21
N CYS A 253 8.58 18.09 -7.47
CA CYS A 253 9.31 17.58 -6.32
C CYS A 253 10.28 16.47 -6.71
N ARG A 254 11.52 16.52 -6.22
CA ARG A 254 12.58 15.51 -6.47
C ARG A 254 13.06 14.80 -5.19
N VAL A 255 12.37 15.00 -4.06
CA VAL A 255 12.86 14.52 -2.75
C VAL A 255 13.02 13.00 -2.68
N CYS A 256 12.03 12.23 -3.15
CA CYS A 256 12.13 10.76 -3.16
C CYS A 256 13.10 10.24 -4.24
N GLU A 257 13.18 10.93 -5.38
CA GLU A 257 14.13 10.64 -6.46
C GLU A 257 15.58 10.78 -5.99
N ASP A 258 15.93 11.91 -5.36
CA ASP A 258 17.27 12.19 -4.84
C ASP A 258 17.65 11.24 -3.68
N ALA A 259 16.66 10.81 -2.90
CA ALA A 259 16.87 9.93 -1.75
C ALA A 259 16.96 8.45 -2.11
N CYS A 260 16.43 8.02 -3.26
CA CYS A 260 16.40 6.60 -3.67
C CYS A 260 17.82 6.09 -3.96
N PRO A 261 18.37 5.13 -3.18
CA PRO A 261 19.74 4.65 -3.38
C PRO A 261 19.98 3.98 -4.74
N PRO A 262 19.09 3.09 -5.25
CA PRO A 262 19.27 2.45 -6.56
C PRO A 262 18.76 3.28 -7.75
N GLU A 263 18.35 4.53 -7.55
CA GLU A 263 17.86 5.40 -8.63
C GLU A 263 16.69 4.76 -9.42
N ALA A 264 15.74 4.18 -8.68
CA ALA A 264 14.58 3.47 -9.22
C ALA A 264 13.36 4.37 -9.50
N ILE A 265 13.43 5.65 -9.12
CA ILE A 265 12.31 6.60 -9.26
C ILE A 265 12.64 7.59 -10.38
N ALA A 266 11.85 7.58 -11.45
CA ALA A 266 12.02 8.46 -12.59
C ALA A 266 11.41 9.86 -12.34
N PRO A 267 11.91 10.91 -13.04
CA PRO A 267 11.31 12.25 -12.96
C PRO A 267 9.95 12.34 -13.66
N ASP A 268 9.67 11.43 -14.61
CA ASP A 268 8.48 11.41 -15.45
C ASP A 268 7.62 10.15 -15.24
N LYS A 269 6.33 10.27 -15.54
CA LYS A 269 5.39 9.14 -15.54
C LYS A 269 5.72 8.15 -16.65
N GLN A 270 5.37 6.89 -16.41
CA GLN A 270 5.61 5.78 -17.32
C GLN A 270 4.27 5.18 -17.75
N TRP A 271 4.20 4.65 -18.98
CA TRP A 271 3.09 3.80 -19.39
C TRP A 271 3.21 2.46 -18.70
N VAL A 272 2.16 2.05 -18.01
CA VAL A 272 2.10 0.77 -17.32
C VAL A 272 0.70 0.21 -17.48
N ARG A 273 0.56 -0.88 -18.25
CA ARG A 273 -0.70 -1.57 -18.52
C ARG A 273 -1.82 -0.62 -18.98
N GLY A 274 -1.51 0.27 -19.92
CA GLY A 274 -2.47 1.19 -20.52
C GLY A 274 -2.79 2.44 -19.72
N VAL A 275 -2.06 2.71 -18.63
CA VAL A 275 -2.18 3.95 -17.86
C VAL A 275 -0.83 4.62 -17.74
N GLU A 276 -0.76 5.92 -18.07
CA GLU A 276 0.40 6.75 -17.78
C GLU A 276 0.38 7.17 -16.30
N LYS A 277 1.33 6.68 -15.51
CA LYS A 277 1.36 6.88 -14.05
C LYS A 277 2.78 6.91 -13.49
N TRP A 278 2.92 7.37 -12.24
CA TRP A 278 4.17 7.22 -11.51
C TRP A 278 4.48 5.74 -11.31
N TYR A 279 5.73 5.36 -11.55
CA TYR A 279 6.20 3.99 -11.47
C TYR A 279 7.60 3.96 -10.86
N VAL A 280 7.85 2.93 -10.05
CA VAL A 280 9.16 2.64 -9.47
C VAL A 280 9.73 1.46 -10.23
N ASP A 281 10.92 1.63 -10.82
CA ASP A 281 11.65 0.56 -11.48
C ASP A 281 11.87 -0.59 -10.50
N PHE A 282 11.17 -1.70 -10.75
CA PHE A 282 11.11 -2.84 -9.86
C PHE A 282 12.48 -3.51 -9.77
N ASP A 283 13.14 -3.74 -10.90
CA ASP A 283 14.42 -4.44 -10.98
C ASP A 283 15.55 -3.65 -10.30
N ARG A 284 15.45 -2.32 -10.26
CA ARG A 284 16.37 -1.46 -9.50
C ARG A 284 16.03 -1.40 -8.02
N CYS A 285 14.74 -1.29 -7.68
CA CYS A 285 14.29 -1.12 -6.30
C CYS A 285 14.49 -2.40 -5.47
N LEU A 286 14.11 -3.55 -6.05
CA LEU A 286 14.01 -4.82 -5.34
C LEU A 286 15.33 -5.24 -4.67
N PRO A 287 16.51 -5.14 -5.31
CA PRO A 287 17.76 -5.51 -4.65
C PRO A 287 18.05 -4.74 -3.37
N TYR A 288 17.93 -3.40 -3.43
CA TYR A 288 18.14 -2.57 -2.26
C TYR A 288 17.09 -2.86 -1.19
N PHE A 289 15.83 -3.04 -1.60
CA PHE A 289 14.73 -3.38 -0.72
C PHE A 289 15.02 -4.65 0.08
N ASN A 290 15.51 -5.70 -0.57
CA ASN A 290 15.76 -6.98 0.10
C ASN A 290 16.97 -6.94 1.03
N GLU A 291 18.02 -6.22 0.65
CA GLU A 291 19.22 -6.02 1.46
C GLU A 291 19.00 -5.13 2.69
N THR A 292 17.82 -4.50 2.82
CA THR A 292 17.54 -3.50 3.87
C THR A 292 16.19 -3.69 4.56
N HIS A 293 15.83 -4.92 4.89
CA HIS A 293 14.62 -5.24 5.68
C HIS A 293 13.31 -4.69 5.11
N GLY A 294 13.27 -4.45 3.79
CA GLY A 294 12.15 -3.83 3.11
C GLY A 294 12.18 -2.30 3.15
N CYS A 295 13.19 -1.71 2.51
CA CYS A 295 13.42 -0.26 2.39
C CYS A 295 12.14 0.60 2.37
N GLY A 296 12.17 1.72 3.09
CA GLY A 296 11.08 2.69 3.15
C GLY A 296 11.51 4.14 2.98
N ILE A 297 12.73 4.39 2.48
CA ILE A 297 13.32 5.75 2.44
C ILE A 297 12.40 6.74 1.73
N CYS A 298 11.88 6.37 0.55
CA CYS A 298 11.10 7.27 -0.30
C CYS A 298 9.81 7.78 0.37
N ILE A 299 9.11 6.91 1.11
CA ILE A 299 7.90 7.29 1.87
C ILE A 299 8.24 8.04 3.17
N ALA A 300 9.39 7.76 3.78
CA ALA A 300 9.86 8.43 4.99
C ALA A 300 10.30 9.87 4.73
N VAL A 301 11.05 10.11 3.64
CA VAL A 301 11.55 11.45 3.28
C VAL A 301 10.50 12.32 2.60
N CYS A 302 9.39 11.72 2.14
CA CYS A 302 8.32 12.43 1.44
C CYS A 302 7.86 13.64 2.28
N PRO A 303 7.81 14.87 1.74
CA PRO A 303 7.39 16.04 2.50
C PRO A 303 6.00 15.91 3.13
N TRP A 304 5.12 15.12 2.52
CA TRP A 304 3.78 14.83 3.02
C TRP A 304 3.77 13.96 4.27
N SER A 305 4.79 13.12 4.47
CA SER A 305 4.91 12.25 5.65
C SER A 305 5.41 12.98 6.89
N ARG A 306 5.91 14.22 6.75
CA ARG A 306 6.39 14.99 7.90
C ARG A 306 5.18 15.40 8.78
N PRO A 307 5.21 15.13 10.09
CA PRO A 307 4.12 15.48 10.99
C PRO A 307 3.71 16.96 10.86
N GLY A 308 2.41 17.21 10.69
CA GLY A 308 1.83 18.56 10.55
C GLY A 308 2.02 19.23 9.16
N VAL A 309 2.76 18.62 8.23
CA VAL A 309 3.06 19.24 6.93
C VAL A 309 2.01 18.94 5.86
N GLY A 310 1.45 17.72 5.83
CA GLY A 310 0.54 17.28 4.77
C GLY A 310 -0.69 18.18 4.57
N LEU A 311 -1.44 18.46 5.65
CA LEU A 311 -2.60 19.37 5.60
C LEU A 311 -2.23 20.79 5.15
N SER A 312 -1.07 21.30 5.61
CA SER A 312 -0.57 22.62 5.22
C SER A 312 -0.22 22.68 3.73
N LEU A 313 0.36 21.60 3.18
CA LEU A 313 0.63 21.46 1.75
C LEU A 313 -0.66 21.40 0.94
N ALA A 314 -1.63 20.58 1.34
CA ALA A 314 -2.93 20.49 0.68
C ALA A 314 -3.64 21.85 0.62
N ALA A 315 -3.71 22.56 1.74
CA ALA A 315 -4.31 23.90 1.80
C ALA A 315 -3.58 24.90 0.90
N LYS A 316 -2.23 24.82 0.81
CA LYS A 316 -1.44 25.68 -0.08
C LYS A 316 -1.70 25.36 -1.56
N LEU A 317 -1.84 24.09 -1.92
CA LEU A 317 -2.15 23.67 -3.29
C LEU A 317 -3.56 24.08 -3.69
N ALA A 318 -4.55 23.89 -2.82
CA ALA A 318 -5.93 24.35 -3.05
C ALA A 318 -6.00 25.87 -3.30
N ARG A 319 -5.32 26.68 -2.48
CA ARG A 319 -5.24 28.14 -2.70
C ARG A 319 -4.56 28.52 -4.02
N ARG A 320 -3.61 27.72 -4.51
CA ARG A 320 -2.94 27.96 -5.79
C ARG A 320 -3.84 27.60 -6.96
N ALA A 321 -4.62 26.52 -6.86
CA ALA A 321 -5.60 26.14 -7.88
C ALA A 321 -6.67 27.23 -8.04
N ALA A 322 -7.28 27.66 -6.92
CA ALA A 322 -8.32 28.71 -6.94
C ALA A 322 -7.87 30.06 -7.54
N ARG A 323 -6.56 30.37 -7.51
CA ARG A 323 -5.98 31.58 -8.14
C ARG A 323 -5.71 31.45 -9.64
N LYS A 324 -5.65 30.22 -10.17
CA LYS A 324 -5.47 29.98 -11.61
C LYS A 324 -6.81 29.96 -12.35
N ASP A 325 -7.88 29.66 -11.63
CA ASP A 325 -9.24 29.51 -12.18
C ASP A 325 -10.06 30.82 -12.13
N GLY A 326 -9.55 31.87 -11.49
CA GLY A 326 -10.17 33.20 -11.40
C GLY A 326 -9.26 34.28 -11.95
#